data_AF-A0A9E5NAX9-F1
#
_entry.id   AF-A0A9E5NAX9-F1
#
_cell.length_a   1.000
_cell.length_b   1.000
_cell.length_c   1.000
_cell.angle_alpha   90.00
_cell.angle_beta   90.00
_cell.angle_gamma   90.00
#
_symmetry.space_group_name_H-M   'P 1'
#
loop_
_entity.id
_entity.type
_entity.pdbx_description
1 polymer ?
#
loop_
_entity_poly.entity_id
_entity_poly.type
_entity_poly.pdbx_seq_one_letter_code
_entity_poly.pdbx_strand_id
1 'polypeptide(L)' 'GDEYALLALLINEVRAEVKREGLKIDGDGWQEALDLDRLLDLLRKGEKEKARAALLGNLKAK' A
#
# COMPACT_ATOMS: atom_id res chain seq x y z
N GLY A 1 -14.08 -8.14 6.21
CA GLY A 1 -14.03 -9.33 5.35
C GLY A 1 -12.70 -9.34 4.64
N ASP A 2 -12.15 -10.53 4.38
CA ASP A 2 -10.77 -10.89 4.02
C ASP A 2 -9.92 -9.86 3.23
N GLU A 3 -10.52 -9.08 2.34
CA GLU A 3 -9.88 -7.98 1.59
C GLU A 3 -9.20 -6.95 2.51
N TYR A 4 -9.81 -6.59 3.63
CA TYR A 4 -9.20 -5.65 4.60
C TYR A 4 -8.04 -6.29 5.36
N ALA A 5 -8.05 -7.61 5.55
CA ALA A 5 -6.92 -8.33 6.13
C ALA A 5 -5.76 -8.41 5.13
N LEU A 6 -6.07 -8.67 3.85
CA LEU A 6 -5.10 -8.62 2.75
C LEU A 6 -4.50 -7.22 2.58
N LEU A 7 -5.32 -6.18 2.74
CA LEU A 7 -4.86 -4.80 2.71
C LEU A 7 -3.93 -4.50 3.89
N ALA A 8 -4.26 -4.93 5.11
CA ALA A 8 -3.38 -4.76 6.26
C ALA A 8 -2.03 -5.47 6.07
N LEU A 9 -2.03 -6.68 5.50
CA LEU A 9 -0.80 -7.41 5.15
C LEU A 9 0.01 -6.65 4.09
N LEU A 10 -0.64 -6.16 3.04
CA LEU A 10 -0.02 -5.36 1.99
C LEU A 10 0.64 -4.10 2.56
N ILE A 11 -0.06 -3.38 3.43
CA ILE A 11 0.45 -2.17 4.08
C ILE A 11 1.68 -2.49 4.93
N ASN A 12 1.65 -3.59 5.67
CA ASN A 12 2.80 -4.02 6.48
C ASN A 12 4.02 -4.36 5.61
N GLU A 13 3.82 -5.04 4.47
CA GLU A 13 4.88 -5.35 3.51
C GLU A 13 5.49 -4.09 2.92
N VAL A 14 4.65 -3.16 2.46
CA VAL A 14 5.11 -1.88 1.90
C VAL A 14 5.78 -1.01 2.95
N ARG A 15 5.27 -0.98 4.19
CA ARG A 15 5.89 -0.26 5.30
C ARG A 15 7.28 -0.78 5.62
N ALA A 16 7.46 -2.11 5.61
CA ALA A 16 8.77 -2.73 5.80
C ALA A 16 9.74 -2.34 4.68
N GLU A 17 9.28 -2.29 3.44
CA GLU A 17 10.09 -1.86 2.29
C GLU A 17 10.47 -0.37 2.36
N VAL A 18 9.51 0.52 2.60
CA VAL A 18 9.74 1.96 2.79
C VAL A 18 10.76 2.20 3.89
N LYS A 19 10.64 1.49 5.02
CA LYS A 19 11.60 1.56 6.13
C LYS A 19 12.98 1.03 5.71
N ARG A 20 13.06 -0.05 4.94
CA ARG A 20 14.30 -0.61 4.41
C ARG A 20 14.99 0.34 3.44
N GLU A 21 14.22 1.07 2.63
CA GLU A 21 14.72 2.11 1.72
C GLU A 21 15.11 3.42 2.45
N GLY A 22 14.85 3.53 3.76
CA GLY A 22 15.17 4.72 4.55
C GLY A 22 14.21 5.90 4.32
N LEU A 23 13.08 5.66 3.65
CA LEU A 23 12.07 6.66 3.38
C LEU A 23 11.30 6.98 4.67
N LYS A 24 11.17 8.27 4.99
CA LYS A 24 10.36 8.77 6.10
C LYS A 24 9.07 9.35 5.52
N ILE A 25 7.98 8.61 5.67
CA ILE A 25 6.63 9.04 5.26
C ILE A 25 5.79 9.20 6.52
N ASP A 26 5.18 10.37 6.67
CA ASP A 26 4.29 10.70 7.78
C ASP A 26 2.88 10.15 7.58
N GLY A 27 2.02 10.31 8.60
CA GLY A 27 0.65 9.80 8.56
C GLY A 27 -0.15 10.34 7.37
N ASP A 28 0.05 11.60 7.02
CA ASP A 28 -0.65 12.27 5.93
C ASP A 28 -0.20 11.73 4.56
N GLY A 29 1.11 11.55 4.35
CA GLY A 29 1.64 10.92 3.14
C GLY A 29 1.16 9.48 2.97
N TRP A 30 1.01 8.73 4.06
CA TRP A 30 0.38 7.40 4.03
C TRP A 30 -1.10 7.48 3.66
N GLN A 31 -1.86 8.41 4.24
CA GLN A 31 -3.28 8.57 3.97
C GLN A 31 -3.55 9.00 2.52
N GLU A 32 -2.72 9.87 1.95
CA GLU A 32 -2.80 10.29 0.55
C GLU A 32 -2.37 9.18 -0.43
N ALA A 33 -1.41 8.34 -0.04
CA ALA A 33 -0.97 7.24 -0.89
C ALA A 33 -1.91 6.02 -0.87
N LEU A 34 -2.68 5.86 0.22
CA LEU A 34 -3.68 4.81 0.40
C LEU A 34 -4.96 5.12 -0.39
N ASP A 35 -4.92 4.85 -1.69
CA ASP A 35 -6.10 4.79 -2.54
C ASP A 35 -6.89 3.50 -2.24
N LEU A 36 -7.73 3.55 -1.20
CA LEU A 36 -8.43 2.39 -0.66
C LEU A 36 -9.31 1.70 -1.71
N ASP A 37 -10.05 2.47 -2.52
CA ASP A 37 -10.96 1.92 -3.53
C ASP A 37 -10.17 1.13 -4.58
N ARG A 38 -9.08 1.72 -5.11
CA ARG A 38 -8.22 1.06 -6.09
C ARG A 38 -7.49 -0.16 -5.51
N LEU A 39 -6.98 -0.06 -4.29
CA LEU A 39 -6.25 -1.15 -3.64
C LEU A 39 -7.17 -2.33 -3.32
N LEU A 40 -8.37 -2.05 -2.81
CA LEU A 40 -9.37 -3.09 -2.54
C LEU A 40 -9.82 -3.78 -3.84
N ASP A 41 -10.01 -3.04 -4.93
CA ASP A 41 -10.36 -3.62 -6.24
C ASP A 41 -9.26 -4.53 -6.81
N LEU A 42 -7.99 -4.15 -6.64
CA LEU A 42 -6.86 -5.00 -7.05
C LEU A 42 -6.77 -6.25 -6.18
N LEU A 43 -6.95 -6.12 -4.86
CA LEU A 43 -6.95 -7.26 -3.93
C LEU A 43 -8.11 -8.23 -4.19
N ARG A 44 -9.31 -7.71 -4.50
CA ARG A 44 -10.48 -8.50 -4.93
C ARG A 44 -10.20 -9.34 -6.17
N LYS A 45 -9.43 -8.80 -7.10
CA LYS A 45 -9.01 -9.48 -8.34
C LYS A 45 -7.83 -10.43 -8.15
N GLY A 46 -7.30 -10.55 -6.92
CA GLY A 46 -6.10 -11.34 -6.62
C GLY A 46 -4.80 -10.70 -7.12
N GLU A 47 -4.84 -9.44 -7.57
CA GLU A 47 -3.71 -8.73 -8.16
C GLU A 47 -2.83 -8.04 -7.08
N LYS A 48 -2.43 -8.82 -6.06
CA LYS A 48 -1.67 -8.31 -4.90
C LYS A 48 -0.39 -7.56 -5.31
N GLU A 49 0.37 -8.08 -6.27
CA GLU A 49 1.61 -7.43 -6.74
C GLU A 49 1.35 -6.07 -7.40
N LYS A 50 0.23 -5.94 -8.14
CA LYS A 50 -0.17 -4.64 -8.70
C LYS A 50 -0.60 -3.66 -7.61
N ALA A 51 -1.31 -4.13 -6.59
CA ALA A 51 -1.68 -3.31 -5.43
C ALA A 51 -0.43 -2.82 -4.69
N ARG A 52 0.57 -3.69 -4.52
CA ARG A 52 1.86 -3.35 -3.90
C ARG A 52 2.60 -2.28 -4.69
N ALA A 53 2.75 -2.49 -5.99
CA ALA A 53 3.43 -1.54 -6.88
C ALA A 53 2.71 -0.18 -6.92
N ALA A 54 1.37 -0.18 -6.91
CA ALA A 54 0.59 1.05 -6.87
C ALA A 54 0.81 1.83 -5.56
N LEU A 55 0.69 1.16 -4.41
CA LEU A 55 0.88 1.80 -3.11
C LEU A 55 2.32 2.32 -2.95
N LEU A 56 3.31 1.52 -3.31
CA LEU A 56 4.71 1.94 -3.25
C LEU A 56 5.00 3.10 -4.21
N GLY A 57 4.43 3.07 -5.42
CA GLY A 57 4.54 4.17 -6.39
C GLY A 57 3.95 5.48 -5.86
N ASN A 58 2.77 5.41 -5.24
CA ASN A 58 2.13 6.57 -4.61
C ASN A 58 2.99 7.12 -3.46
N LEU A 59 3.57 6.25 -2.63
CA LEU A 59 4.42 6.61 -1.50
C LEU A 59 5.75 7.24 -1.95
N LYS A 60 6.33 6.80 -3.07
CA LYS A 60 7.57 7.37 -3.63
C LYS A 60 7.36 8.67 -4.40
N ALA A 61 6.12 8.96 -4.80
CA ALA A 61 5.76 10.22 -5.46
C ALA A 61 5.55 11.37 -4.46
N LYS A 62 5.66 11.10 -3.16
CA LYS A 62 5.65 12.08 -2.06
C LYS A 62 7.07 12.34 -1.58
#